data_AF-A0A6P4D5I8-F1
#
_entry.id   AF-A0A6P4D5I8-F1
#
_cell.length_a   1.000
_cell.length_b   1.000
_cell.length_c   1.000
_cell.angle_alpha   90.00
_cell.angle_beta   90.00
_cell.angle_gamma   90.00
#
_symmetry.space_group_name_H-M   'P 1'
#
loop_
_entity.id
_entity.type
_entity.pdbx_description
1 polymer ?
#
loop_
_entity_poly.entity_id
_entity_poly.type
_entity_poly.pdbx_seq_one_letter_code
_entity_poly.pdbx_strand_id
1 'polypeptide(L)'
;MKNPGSFQIPCIIGDITIVKALCDLGASINLMSLNMMRRMRIEEAKPTRMSLQLADRTFKFPHGIVEDLLVKVGEFIFPADFVVLHMEEEANTSIILGMPFLATARAIIIVQKGELVLRLHEKKMIFNVFKVMSYPKESIGECMMLDTI
;
A
#
# COMPACT_ATOMS: atom_id res chain seq x y z
N MET A 1 11.67 -9.17 19.12
CA MET A 1 11.45 -9.94 17.86
C MET A 1 10.55 -9.09 16.98
N LYS A 2 10.96 -8.75 15.75
CA LYS A 2 10.12 -7.96 14.82
C LYS A 2 8.94 -8.84 14.36
N ASN A 3 7.74 -8.26 14.23
CA ASN A 3 6.56 -9.00 13.77
C ASN A 3 6.80 -9.52 12.35
N PRO A 4 6.83 -10.85 12.11
CA PRO A 4 7.05 -11.40 10.78
C PRO A 4 5.81 -11.28 9.88
N GLY A 5 4.65 -10.95 10.44
CA GLY A 5 3.38 -10.84 9.71
C GLY A 5 3.14 -9.48 9.05
N SER A 6 3.94 -8.46 9.37
CA SER A 6 3.80 -7.12 8.78
C SER A 6 5.14 -6.45 8.54
N PHE A 7 5.24 -5.69 7.44
CA PHE A 7 6.43 -4.96 7.04
C PHE A 7 6.06 -3.75 6.18
N GLN A 8 7.01 -2.86 5.95
CA GLN A 8 6.78 -1.64 5.17
C GLN A 8 7.56 -1.66 3.87
N ILE A 9 6.91 -1.21 2.78
CA ILE A 9 7.55 -0.98 1.49
C ILE A 9 7.19 0.42 0.96
N PRO A 10 8.08 1.06 0.19
CA PRO A 10 7.72 2.25 -0.55
C PRO A 10 6.83 1.86 -1.75
N CYS A 11 5.83 2.67 -2.03
CA CYS A 11 5.05 2.56 -3.26
C CYS A 11 4.61 3.94 -3.76
N ILE A 12 4.12 3.99 -4.98
CA ILE A 12 3.54 5.17 -5.61
C ILE A 12 2.13 4.78 -6.07
N ILE A 13 1.14 5.62 -5.80
CA ILE A 13 -0.23 5.47 -6.30
C ILE A 13 -0.64 6.82 -6.88
N GLY A 14 -0.99 6.85 -8.17
CA GLY A 14 -1.12 8.11 -8.90
C GLY A 14 0.20 8.87 -8.90
N ASP A 15 0.17 10.12 -8.43
CA ASP A 15 1.32 11.00 -8.25
C ASP A 15 1.87 11.01 -6.81
N ILE A 16 1.25 10.25 -5.90
CA ILE A 16 1.60 10.25 -4.48
C ILE A 16 2.66 9.20 -4.18
N THR A 17 3.81 9.66 -3.69
CA THR A 17 4.83 8.79 -3.10
C THR A 17 4.48 8.43 -1.66
N ILE A 18 4.37 7.14 -1.37
CA ILE A 18 4.11 6.59 -0.05
C ILE A 18 5.38 5.89 0.41
N VAL A 19 6.08 6.49 1.37
CA VAL A 19 7.38 5.99 1.84
C VAL A 19 7.26 4.67 2.61
N LYS A 20 6.13 4.47 3.31
CA LYS A 20 5.92 3.36 4.26
C LYS A 20 4.51 2.79 4.14
N ALA A 21 4.17 2.17 3.01
CA ALA A 21 2.95 1.39 2.90
C ALA A 21 3.10 0.11 3.73
N LEU A 22 2.10 -0.20 4.58
CA LEU A 22 2.12 -1.38 5.42
C LEU A 22 1.65 -2.59 4.61
N CYS A 23 2.50 -3.57 4.42
CA CYS A 23 2.08 -4.89 3.96
C CYS A 23 1.74 -5.75 5.16
N ASP A 24 0.55 -6.33 5.18
CA ASP A 24 0.05 -7.11 6.31
C ASP A 24 -0.63 -8.40 5.84
N LEU A 25 -0.07 -9.54 6.24
CA LEU A 25 -0.67 -10.86 5.98
C LEU A 25 -1.94 -11.11 6.82
N GLY A 26 -2.11 -10.41 7.93
CA GLY A 26 -3.32 -10.46 8.75
C GLY A 26 -4.48 -9.64 8.18
N ALA A 27 -4.21 -8.74 7.24
CA ALA A 27 -5.23 -7.92 6.61
C ALA A 27 -5.88 -8.67 5.44
N SER A 28 -7.17 -8.97 5.56
CA SER A 28 -7.95 -9.64 4.51
C SER A 28 -8.32 -8.73 3.33
N ILE A 29 -8.12 -7.43 3.46
CA ILE A 29 -8.44 -6.39 2.48
C ILE A 29 -7.30 -5.39 2.38
N ASN A 30 -7.21 -4.66 1.27
CA ASN A 30 -6.40 -3.45 1.22
C ASN A 30 -7.20 -2.29 1.82
N LEU A 31 -6.53 -1.46 2.62
CA LEU A 31 -7.15 -0.30 3.27
C LEU A 31 -6.46 0.99 2.84
N MET A 32 -7.27 2.02 2.64
CA MET A 32 -6.84 3.39 2.42
C MET A 32 -7.59 4.30 3.40
N SER A 33 -6.90 5.29 3.99
CA SER A 33 -7.60 6.30 4.79
C SER A 33 -8.39 7.25 3.89
N LEU A 34 -9.51 7.78 4.39
CA LEU A 34 -10.29 8.80 3.68
C LEU A 34 -9.45 10.05 3.35
N ASN A 35 -8.49 10.39 4.21
CA ASN A 35 -7.56 11.49 3.93
C ASN A 35 -6.64 11.17 2.76
N MET A 36 -6.15 9.92 2.63
CA MET A 36 -5.33 9.52 1.50
C MET A 36 -6.12 9.56 0.18
N MET A 37 -7.38 9.09 0.18
CA MET A 37 -8.27 9.21 -0.98
C MET A 37 -8.43 10.68 -1.41
N ARG A 38 -8.67 11.59 -0.46
CA ARG A 38 -8.76 13.04 -0.73
C ARG A 38 -7.45 13.62 -1.25
N ARG A 39 -6.30 13.21 -0.71
CA ARG A 39 -4.98 13.64 -1.20
C ARG A 39 -4.75 13.23 -2.65
N MET A 40 -5.25 12.06 -3.04
CA MET A 40 -5.23 11.57 -4.43
C MET A 40 -6.26 12.28 -5.33
N ARG A 41 -7.02 13.24 -4.78
CA ARG A 41 -8.10 13.96 -5.49
C ARG A 41 -9.16 13.02 -6.07
N ILE A 42 -9.38 11.89 -5.40
CA ILE A 42 -10.45 10.96 -5.73
C ILE A 42 -11.71 11.48 -5.03
N GLU A 43 -12.69 11.91 -5.83
CA GLU A 43 -13.90 12.55 -5.32
C GLU A 43 -14.93 11.53 -4.81
N GLU A 44 -15.07 10.42 -5.52
CA GLU A 44 -16.09 9.40 -5.23
C GLU A 44 -15.45 8.04 -4.98
N ALA A 45 -15.97 7.36 -3.95
CA ALA A 45 -15.75 5.95 -3.72
C ALA A 45 -17.08 5.21 -3.93
N LYS A 46 -17.02 4.03 -4.53
CA LYS A 46 -18.19 3.19 -4.77
C LYS A 46 -18.86 2.84 -3.43
N PRO A 47 -20.16 3.11 -3.26
CA PRO A 47 -20.87 2.75 -2.04
C PRO A 47 -20.81 1.25 -1.77
N THR A 48 -20.64 0.87 -0.49
CA THR A 48 -20.62 -0.52 -0.07
C THR A 48 -21.49 -0.74 1.17
N ARG A 49 -22.10 -1.92 1.25
CA ARG A 49 -22.87 -2.37 2.44
C ARG A 49 -22.02 -3.20 3.40
N MET A 50 -20.72 -3.28 3.14
CA MET A 50 -19.76 -4.01 3.97
C MET A 50 -19.67 -3.40 5.38
N SER A 51 -19.54 -4.26 6.38
CA SER A 51 -19.09 -3.90 7.73
C SER A 51 -17.78 -4.60 8.01
N LEU A 52 -16.81 -3.87 8.57
CA LEU A 52 -15.51 -4.42 8.92
C LEU A 52 -15.46 -4.68 10.42
N GLN A 53 -15.03 -5.88 10.79
CA GLN A 53 -14.62 -6.18 12.16
C GLN A 53 -13.11 -6.04 12.26
N LEU A 54 -12.64 -5.15 13.12
CA LEU A 54 -11.22 -4.96 13.38
C LEU A 54 -10.68 -6.01 14.36
N ALA A 55 -9.36 -6.07 14.51
CA ALA A 55 -8.71 -7.04 15.39
C ALA A 55 -9.09 -6.88 16.88
N ASP A 56 -9.45 -5.66 17.28
CA ASP A 56 -9.99 -5.33 18.60
C ASP A 56 -11.49 -5.67 18.75
N ARG A 57 -12.07 -6.32 17.73
CA ARG A 57 -13.49 -6.71 17.59
C ARG A 57 -14.46 -5.55 17.44
N THR A 58 -13.97 -4.31 17.30
CA THR A 58 -14.82 -3.17 16.97
C THR A 58 -15.30 -3.26 15.52
N PHE A 59 -16.49 -2.70 15.27
CA PHE A 59 -17.05 -2.63 13.93
C PHE A 59 -16.89 -1.23 13.35
N LYS A 60 -16.49 -1.16 12.07
CA LYS A 60 -16.41 0.07 11.30
C LYS A 60 -17.15 -0.10 9.98
N PHE A 61 -17.80 0.96 9.54
CA PHE A 61 -18.41 1.04 8.22
C PHE A 61 -17.47 1.80 7.29
N PRO A 62 -17.06 1.21 6.16
CA PRO A 62 -16.29 1.91 5.15
C PRO A 62 -17.04 3.11 4.59
N HIS A 63 -16.27 4.13 4.18
CA HIS A 63 -16.78 5.21 3.35
C HIS A 63 -17.21 4.70 1.96
N GLY A 64 -16.43 3.78 1.40
CA GLY A 64 -16.67 3.19 0.09
C GLY A 64 -15.50 2.32 -0.35
N ILE A 65 -15.51 1.92 -1.62
CA ILE A 65 -14.42 1.18 -2.27
C ILE A 65 -13.91 2.01 -3.43
N VAL A 66 -12.60 2.16 -3.54
CA VAL A 66 -11.95 2.70 -4.73
C VAL A 66 -11.37 1.52 -5.51
N GLU A 67 -11.84 1.32 -6.73
CA GLU A 67 -11.47 0.19 -7.59
C GLU A 67 -10.37 0.61 -8.57
N ASP A 68 -9.59 -0.37 -9.06
CA ASP A 68 -8.63 -0.23 -10.17
C ASP A 68 -7.50 0.80 -9.98
N LEU A 69 -7.04 1.04 -8.75
CA LEU A 69 -5.86 1.87 -8.52
C LEU A 69 -4.58 1.15 -8.90
N LEU A 70 -3.69 1.85 -9.62
CA LEU A 70 -2.36 1.35 -9.95
C LEU A 70 -1.37 1.67 -8.84
N VAL A 71 -0.83 0.61 -8.23
CA VAL A 71 0.20 0.67 -7.20
C VAL A 71 1.53 0.31 -7.82
N LYS A 72 2.44 1.29 -7.92
CA LYS A 72 3.81 1.08 -8.37
C LYS A 72 4.73 0.78 -7.19
N VAL A 73 5.46 -0.32 -7.26
CA VAL A 73 6.49 -0.74 -6.30
C VAL A 73 7.79 -0.98 -7.06
N GLY A 74 8.75 -0.08 -6.91
CA GLY A 74 9.93 -0.03 -7.78
C GLY A 74 9.50 0.06 -9.24
N GLU A 75 9.93 -0.87 -10.08
CA GLU A 75 9.57 -0.96 -11.50
C GLU A 75 8.27 -1.73 -11.80
N PHE A 76 7.63 -2.33 -10.80
CA PHE A 76 6.40 -3.11 -11.00
C PHE A 76 5.17 -2.27 -10.72
N ILE A 77 4.12 -2.48 -11.51
CA ILE A 77 2.82 -1.83 -11.34
C ILE A 77 1.76 -2.91 -11.21
N PHE A 78 0.95 -2.83 -10.16
CA PHE A 78 -0.12 -3.79 -9.88
C PHE A 78 -1.45 -3.05 -9.70
N PRO A 79 -2.56 -3.56 -10.25
CA PRO A 79 -3.88 -3.06 -9.90
C PRO A 79 -4.26 -3.49 -8.49
N ALA A 80 -4.98 -2.64 -7.76
CA ALA A 80 -5.52 -2.93 -6.45
C ALA A 80 -6.76 -2.10 -6.14
N ASP A 81 -7.75 -2.76 -5.53
CA ASP A 81 -8.90 -2.10 -4.95
C ASP A 81 -8.63 -1.81 -3.48
N PHE A 82 -9.13 -0.68 -2.98
CA PHE A 82 -8.98 -0.23 -1.61
C PHE A 82 -10.32 0.05 -0.96
N VAL A 83 -10.52 -0.53 0.23
CA VAL A 83 -11.64 -0.13 1.09
C VAL A 83 -11.22 1.13 1.85
N VAL A 84 -12.05 2.17 1.76
CA VAL A 84 -11.76 3.47 2.36
C VAL A 84 -12.37 3.58 3.75
N LEU A 85 -11.57 3.90 4.76
CA LEU A 85 -12.02 4.07 6.15
C LEU A 85 -11.65 5.45 6.71
N HIS A 86 -12.48 5.93 7.65
CA HIS A 86 -12.12 7.03 8.51
C HIS A 86 -11.21 6.51 9.64
N MET A 87 -9.95 6.95 9.65
CA MET A 87 -8.91 6.56 10.61
C MET A 87 -8.48 7.79 11.44
N GLU A 88 -7.98 7.59 12.66
CA GLU A 88 -7.51 8.68 13.52
C GLU A 88 -6.28 9.42 12.95
N GLU A 89 -6.04 10.66 13.40
CA GLU A 89 -5.22 11.64 12.68
C GLU A 89 -3.73 11.29 12.54
N GLU A 90 -3.17 10.42 13.39
CA GLU A 90 -1.79 9.95 13.23
C GLU A 90 -1.67 8.85 12.15
N ALA A 91 -2.79 8.21 11.77
CA ALA A 91 -2.92 7.26 10.67
C ALA A 91 -3.32 7.95 9.34
N ASN A 92 -3.29 9.28 9.29
CA ASN A 92 -3.79 10.09 8.17
C ASN A 92 -3.09 9.88 6.82
N THR A 93 -1.99 9.10 6.77
CA THR A 93 -1.29 8.74 5.53
C THR A 93 -1.16 7.23 5.33
N SER A 94 -1.94 6.44 6.07
CA SER A 94 -1.83 4.98 6.09
C SER A 94 -2.46 4.34 4.86
N ILE A 95 -1.65 3.52 4.18
CA ILE A 95 -2.11 2.51 3.23
C ILE A 95 -1.71 1.15 3.79
N ILE A 96 -2.67 0.23 3.79
CA ILE A 96 -2.43 -1.18 4.10
C ILE A 96 -2.62 -1.98 2.82
N LEU A 97 -1.56 -2.65 2.40
CA LEU A 97 -1.53 -3.63 1.32
C LEU A 97 -1.76 -5.00 1.95
N GLY A 98 -3.00 -5.46 1.93
CA GLY A 98 -3.39 -6.72 2.54
C GLY A 98 -3.06 -7.93 1.67
N MET A 99 -3.61 -9.07 2.08
CA MET A 99 -3.52 -10.32 1.32
C MET A 99 -3.95 -10.19 -0.14
N PRO A 100 -5.01 -9.43 -0.52
CA PRO A 100 -5.38 -9.26 -1.92
C PRO A 100 -4.25 -8.67 -2.78
N PHE A 101 -3.63 -7.57 -2.34
CA PHE A 101 -2.49 -7.00 -3.06
C PHE A 101 -1.30 -7.95 -3.10
N LEU A 102 -0.98 -8.60 -1.98
CA LEU A 102 0.13 -9.54 -1.89
C LEU A 102 -0.07 -10.76 -2.82
N ALA A 103 -1.30 -11.22 -2.98
CA ALA A 103 -1.67 -12.27 -3.92
C ALA A 103 -1.50 -11.80 -5.37
N THR A 104 -1.99 -10.60 -5.70
CA THR A 104 -1.80 -9.99 -7.04
C THR A 104 -0.33 -9.85 -7.40
N ALA A 105 0.50 -9.40 -6.44
CA ALA A 105 1.94 -9.25 -6.61
C ALA A 105 2.72 -10.58 -6.50
N ARG A 106 2.02 -11.72 -6.36
CA ARG A 106 2.59 -13.07 -6.21
C ARG A 106 3.70 -13.10 -5.16
N ALA A 107 3.42 -12.47 -4.02
CA ALA A 107 4.41 -12.24 -2.98
C ALA A 107 4.91 -13.54 -2.35
N ILE A 108 6.21 -13.64 -2.09
CA ILE A 108 6.83 -14.70 -1.29
C ILE A 108 7.59 -14.04 -0.15
N ILE A 109 7.29 -14.45 1.08
CA ILE A 109 7.92 -13.92 2.28
C ILE A 109 8.81 -15.00 2.87
N ILE A 110 10.12 -14.76 2.87
CA ILE A 110 11.12 -15.64 3.46
C ILE A 110 11.48 -15.07 4.82
N VAL A 111 10.71 -15.46 5.83
CA VAL A 111 10.82 -14.91 7.20
C VAL A 111 12.23 -15.05 7.76
N GLN A 112 12.86 -16.23 7.59
CA GLN A 112 14.22 -16.49 8.08
C GLN A 112 15.25 -15.49 7.53
N LYS A 113 15.07 -15.03 6.28
CA LYS A 113 15.97 -14.08 5.62
C LYS A 113 15.52 -12.63 5.76
N GLY A 114 14.30 -12.39 6.20
CA GLY A 114 13.68 -11.07 6.16
C GLY A 114 13.55 -10.56 4.72
N GLU A 115 13.19 -11.44 3.78
CA GLU A 115 13.03 -11.07 2.37
C GLU A 115 11.56 -11.10 1.96
N LEU A 116 11.12 -10.04 1.30
CA LEU A 116 9.88 -10.01 0.53
C LEU A 116 10.26 -10.09 -0.94
N VAL A 117 9.69 -11.05 -1.66
CA VAL A 117 9.82 -11.16 -3.10
C VAL A 117 8.48 -10.82 -3.74
N LEU A 118 8.45 -9.84 -4.64
CA LEU A 118 7.30 -9.57 -5.52
C LEU A 118 7.61 -10.08 -6.92
N ARG A 119 6.60 -10.57 -7.64
CA ARG A 119 6.77 -11.11 -9.01
C ARG A 119 5.75 -10.52 -9.96
N LEU A 120 6.21 -10.16 -11.15
CA LEU A 120 5.38 -9.71 -12.26
C LEU A 120 5.90 -10.38 -13.54
N HIS A 121 5.08 -11.27 -14.12
CA HIS A 121 5.50 -12.19 -15.18
C HIS A 121 6.73 -13.02 -14.73
N GLU A 122 7.79 -13.07 -15.54
CA GLU A 122 9.05 -13.75 -15.24
C GLU A 122 10.03 -12.90 -14.41
N LYS A 123 9.69 -11.64 -14.12
CA LYS A 123 10.54 -10.73 -13.34
C LYS A 123 10.22 -10.84 -11.85
N LYS A 124 11.25 -10.68 -11.02
CA LYS A 124 11.12 -10.62 -9.55
C LYS A 124 11.85 -9.42 -8.97
N MET A 125 11.33 -8.91 -7.87
CA MET A 125 11.93 -7.86 -7.05
C MET A 125 12.09 -8.38 -5.63
N ILE A 126 13.21 -8.10 -4.97
CA ILE A 126 13.52 -8.61 -3.63
C ILE A 126 13.79 -7.41 -2.72
N PHE A 127 13.03 -7.33 -1.63
CA PHE A 127 13.19 -6.35 -0.58
C PHE A 127 13.70 -7.02 0.69
N ASN A 128 14.71 -6.42 1.32
CA ASN A 128 15.08 -6.78 2.68
C ASN A 128 14.19 -5.99 3.66
N VAL A 129 13.16 -6.62 4.21
CA VAL A 129 12.17 -5.95 5.08
C VAL A 129 12.77 -5.48 6.41
N PHE A 130 13.94 -5.98 6.79
CA PHE A 130 14.65 -5.49 7.98
C PHE A 130 15.44 -4.19 7.72
N LYS A 131 15.89 -3.96 6.47
CA LYS A 131 16.65 -2.77 6.04
C LYS A 131 15.81 -1.69 5.36
N VAL A 132 14.70 -2.04 4.70
CA VAL A 132 13.81 -1.06 4.04
C VAL A 132 13.23 -0.05 5.05
N MET A 133 13.21 -0.39 6.34
CA MET A 133 12.86 0.52 7.43
C MET A 133 13.91 1.62 7.72
N SER A 134 15.06 1.62 7.04
CA SER A 134 16.18 2.55 7.29
C SER A 134 16.74 3.25 6.04
N TYR A 135 15.91 3.60 5.05
CA TYR A 135 16.42 4.41 3.93
C TYR A 135 16.80 5.83 4.40
N PRO A 136 18.01 6.33 4.07
CA PRO A 136 18.37 7.73 4.21
C PRO A 136 17.62 8.58 3.16
N LYS A 137 17.36 9.85 3.49
CA LYS A 137 16.89 10.85 2.54
C LYS A 137 18.00 11.13 1.53
N GLU A 138 17.95 10.54 0.34
CA GLU A 138 18.75 11.02 -0.78
C GLU A 138 17.87 11.69 -1.82
N SER A 139 18.37 12.83 -2.27
CA SER A 139 17.72 13.91 -3.00
C SER A 139 17.11 13.45 -4.32
N ILE A 140 15.85 13.82 -4.52
CA ILE A 140 15.18 13.80 -5.81
C ILE A 140 15.99 14.70 -6.75
N GLY A 141 16.76 14.08 -7.65
CA GLY A 141 17.31 14.77 -8.82
C GLY A 141 16.16 15.37 -9.63
N GLU A 142 16.33 16.63 -10.01
CA GLU A 142 15.36 17.47 -10.71
C GLU A 142 14.66 16.70 -11.83
N CYS A 143 13.34 16.63 -11.74
CA CYS A 143 12.47 16.14 -12.79
C CYS A 143 12.59 17.11 -13.96
N MET A 144 13.16 16.68 -15.09
CA MET A 144 13.12 17.46 -16.32
C MET A 144 11.64 17.61 -16.73
N MET A 145 11.13 18.84 -16.67
CA MET A 145 9.89 19.20 -17.36
C MET A 145 10.11 19.00 -18.86
N LEU A 146 9.26 18.21 -19.51
CA LEU A 146 9.10 18.26 -20.95
C LEU A 146 8.11 19.39 -21.25
N ASP A 147 8.64 20.55 -21.64
CA ASP A 147 7.85 21.63 -22.22
C ASP A 147 7.27 21.14 -23.55
N THR A 148 5.94 21.15 -23.67
CA THR A 148 5.29 21.01 -24.98
C THR A 148 5.07 22.40 -25.55
N ILE A 149 5.56 22.59 -26.78
CA ILE A 149 5.48 23.80 -27.62
C ILE A 149 4.03 24.23 -27.83
#